data_AF-A0A7W9DPS4-F1
#
_entry.id   AF-A0A7W9DPS4-F1
#
_cell.length_a   1.000
_cell.length_b   1.000
_cell.length_c   1.000
_cell.angle_alpha   90.00
_cell.angle_beta   90.00
_cell.angle_gamma   90.00
#
_symmetry.space_group_name_H-M   'P 1'
#
loop_
_entity.id
_entity.type
_entity.pdbx_description
1 polymer ?
#
loop_
_entity_poly.entity_id
_entity_poly.type
_entity_poly.pdbx_seq_one_letter_code
_entity_poly.pdbx_strand_id
1 'polypeptide(L)'
;MSTPQQRSTAARIAVNISWSRTPVRAERTRPATEANRGQLAYWERVIREEGIVCEEEIPLAAASRRSAYMSQLAKNSAASRKAKKADITPRARRIRRSA
;
A
#
# COMPACT_ATOMS: atom_id res chain seq x y z
N MET A 1 32.45 0.70 -6.66
CA MET A 1 30.97 0.57 -6.58
C MET A 1 30.61 -0.06 -5.25
N SER A 2 29.56 0.39 -4.56
CA SER A 2 29.10 -0.29 -3.34
C SER A 2 28.24 -1.51 -3.71
N THR A 3 28.27 -2.55 -2.87
CA THR A 3 27.42 -3.73 -3.05
C THR A 3 25.97 -3.43 -2.61
N PRO A 4 24.97 -4.23 -3.04
CA PRO A 4 23.60 -4.10 -2.57
C PRO A 4 23.47 -4.19 -1.03
N GLN A 5 24.21 -5.10 -0.40
CA GLN A 5 24.24 -5.27 1.05
C GLN A 5 24.77 -4.02 1.75
N GLN A 6 25.85 -3.41 1.25
CA GLN A 6 26.38 -2.17 1.82
C GLN A 6 25.36 -1.01 1.72
N ARG A 7 24.63 -0.90 0.61
CA ARG A 7 23.54 0.09 0.48
C ARG A 7 22.42 -0.15 1.48
N SER A 8 22.01 -1.41 1.64
CA SER A 8 20.97 -1.76 2.61
C SER A 8 21.38 -1.44 4.04
N THR A 9 22.64 -1.71 4.43
CA THR A 9 23.13 -1.39 5.78
C THR A 9 23.18 0.12 6.00
N ALA A 10 23.71 0.87 5.03
CA ALA A 10 23.74 2.33 5.09
C ALA A 10 22.32 2.94 5.20
N ALA A 11 21.36 2.42 4.43
CA ALA A 11 19.98 2.86 4.49
C ALA A 11 19.34 2.62 5.86
N ARG A 12 19.59 1.47 6.49
CA ARG A 12 19.08 1.16 7.85
C ARG A 12 19.65 2.12 8.90
N ILE A 13 20.97 2.38 8.84
CA ILE A 13 21.63 3.34 9.74
C ILE A 13 21.01 4.73 9.58
N ALA A 14 20.88 5.20 8.33
CA ALA A 14 20.29 6.50 8.03
C ALA A 14 18.85 6.62 8.54
N VAL A 15 18.03 5.58 8.37
CA VAL A 15 16.64 5.55 8.86
C VAL A 15 16.58 5.68 10.38
N ASN A 16 17.39 4.91 11.12
CA ASN A 16 17.41 4.96 12.58
C ASN A 16 17.88 6.32 13.11
N ILE A 17 18.94 6.90 12.53
CA ILE A 17 19.40 8.25 12.85
C ILE A 17 18.32 9.28 12.55
N SER A 18 17.61 9.11 11.42
CA SER A 18 16.55 10.03 11.05
C SER A 18 15.37 9.96 12.02
N TRP A 19 15.02 8.77 12.51
CA TRP A 19 13.93 8.60 13.49
C TRP A 19 14.30 9.11 14.88
N SER A 20 15.56 9.03 15.30
CA SER A 20 15.99 9.59 16.58
C SER A 20 15.91 11.12 16.62
N ARG A 21 16.02 11.77 15.45
CA ARG A 21 15.92 13.23 15.29
C ARG A 21 14.50 13.74 15.01
N THR A 22 13.51 12.85 14.93
CA THR A 22 12.13 13.22 14.60
C THR A 22 11.29 13.28 15.87
N PRO A 23 11.02 14.49 16.42
CA PRO A 23 10.25 14.63 17.65
C PRO A 23 8.77 14.26 17.45
N VAL A 24 8.21 14.63 16.30
CA VAL A 24 6.80 14.36 15.96
C VAL A 24 6.75 13.42 14.75
N ARG A 25 6.49 12.13 15.00
CA ARG A 25 6.46 11.12 13.94
C ARG A 25 5.36 11.38 12.91
N ALA A 26 4.21 11.89 13.35
CA ALA A 26 3.07 12.17 12.49
C ALA A 26 3.43 13.17 11.38
N GLU A 27 4.11 14.28 11.73
CA GLU A 27 4.55 15.30 10.79
C GLU A 27 5.48 14.74 9.71
N ARG A 28 6.47 13.93 10.12
CA ARG A 28 7.38 13.28 9.16
C ARG A 28 6.65 12.36 8.18
N THR A 29 5.64 11.63 8.65
CA THR A 29 4.87 10.70 7.80
C THR A 29 3.77 11.38 7.00
N ARG A 30 3.37 12.61 7.36
CA ARG A 30 2.21 13.30 6.77
C ARG A 30 2.29 13.41 5.25
N PRO A 31 3.42 13.84 4.63
CA PRO A 31 3.50 13.92 3.17
C PRO A 31 3.30 12.56 2.48
N ALA A 32 3.86 11.50 3.05
CA ALA A 32 3.69 10.15 2.52
C ALA A 32 2.25 9.65 2.70
N THR A 33 1.60 10.00 3.80
CA THR A 33 0.19 9.70 4.05
C THR A 33 -0.70 10.43 3.05
N GLU A 34 -0.51 11.73 2.84
CA GLU A 34 -1.29 12.54 1.90
C GLU A 34 -1.13 12.07 0.45
N ALA A 35 0.07 11.60 0.07
CA ALA A 35 0.33 11.02 -1.25
C ALA A 35 -0.24 9.60 -1.45
N ASN A 36 -0.81 8.98 -0.40
CA ASN A 36 -1.32 7.62 -0.48
C ASN A 36 -2.68 7.57 -1.20
N ARG A 37 -2.84 6.64 -2.15
CA ARG A 37 -4.10 6.33 -2.86
C ARG A 37 -5.25 5.91 -1.93
N GLY A 38 -4.96 5.61 -0.67
CA GLY A 38 -5.97 5.37 0.35
C GLY A 38 -6.61 6.63 0.92
N GLN A 39 -6.01 7.81 0.69
CA GLN A 39 -6.53 9.10 1.15
C GLN A 39 -7.42 9.74 0.09
N LEU A 40 -8.41 10.51 0.57
CA LEU A 40 -9.31 11.25 -0.31
C LEU A 40 -8.58 12.39 -1.04
N ALA A 41 -7.74 13.13 -0.31
CA ALA A 41 -6.95 14.25 -0.85
C ALA A 41 -6.07 13.87 -2.05
N TYR A 42 -5.55 12.64 -2.08
CA TYR A 42 -4.83 12.14 -3.25
C TYR A 42 -5.73 12.14 -4.49
N TRP A 43 -6.97 11.64 -4.37
CA TRP A 43 -7.90 11.53 -5.49
C TRP A 43 -8.48 12.86 -5.91
N GLU A 44 -8.73 13.77 -4.96
CA GLU A 44 -9.15 15.14 -5.27
C GLU A 44 -8.11 15.84 -6.16
N ARG A 45 -6.83 15.73 -5.80
CA ARG A 45 -5.73 16.26 -6.62
C ARG A 45 -5.70 15.64 -8.02
N VAL A 46 -5.78 14.31 -8.12
CA VAL A 46 -5.77 13.62 -9.42
C VAL A 46 -6.96 14.03 -10.28
N ILE A 47 -8.16 14.14 -9.71
CA ILE A 47 -9.36 14.53 -10.45
C ILE A 47 -9.28 15.98 -10.91
N ARG A 48 -8.75 16.88 -10.07
CA ARG A 48 -8.51 18.27 -10.45
C ARG A 48 -7.49 18.38 -11.59
N GLU A 49 -6.42 17.58 -11.55
CA GLU A 49 -5.42 17.50 -12.63
C GLU A 49 -6.01 16.96 -13.94
N GLU A 50 -7.01 16.07 -13.88
CA GLU A 50 -7.71 15.57 -15.06
C GLU A 50 -8.67 16.61 -15.67
N GLY A 51 -9.24 17.50 -14.86
CA GLY A 51 -10.11 18.60 -15.32
C GLY A 51 -11.43 18.14 -15.97
N ILE A 52 -11.85 16.90 -15.72
CA ILE A 52 -13.05 16.29 -16.35
C ILE A 52 -14.34 16.68 -15.63
N VAL A 53 -14.26 16.96 -14.33
CA VAL A 53 -15.41 17.18 -13.44
C VAL A 53 -15.38 18.62 -12.91
N CYS A 54 -16.56 19.22 -12.72
CA CYS A 54 -16.67 20.54 -12.10
C CYS A 54 -16.13 20.52 -10.66
N GLU A 55 -15.62 21.65 -10.17
CA GLU A 55 -14.94 21.74 -8.87
C GLU A 55 -15.86 21.29 -7.71
N GLU A 56 -17.16 21.55 -7.82
CA GLU A 56 -18.18 21.18 -6.85
C GLU A 56 -18.39 19.66 -6.75
N GLU A 57 -18.10 18.92 -7.83
CA GLU A 57 -18.31 17.47 -7.93
C GLU A 57 -17.03 16.67 -7.59
N ILE A 58 -15.87 17.33 -7.50
CA ILE A 58 -14.59 16.69 -7.17
C ILE A 58 -14.64 15.86 -5.89
N PRO A 59 -15.25 16.31 -4.76
CA PRO A 59 -15.29 15.50 -3.54
C PRO A 59 -16.04 14.18 -3.73
N LEU A 60 -17.14 14.21 -4.49
CA LEU A 60 -17.95 13.02 -4.77
C LEU A 60 -17.23 12.05 -5.71
N ALA A 61 -16.61 12.58 -6.77
CA ALA A 61 -15.81 11.79 -7.70
C ALA A 61 -14.59 11.16 -7.00
N ALA A 62 -13.94 11.90 -6.09
CA ALA A 62 -12.81 11.43 -5.29
C ALA A 62 -13.22 10.29 -4.36
N ALA A 63 -14.36 10.43 -3.67
CA ALA A 63 -14.90 9.38 -2.81
C ALA A 63 -15.20 8.10 -3.59
N SER A 64 -15.76 8.25 -4.80
CA SER A 64 -16.06 7.13 -5.70
C SER A 64 -14.79 6.41 -6.16
N ARG A 65 -13.75 7.15 -6.60
CA ARG A 65 -12.45 6.57 -6.98
C ARG A 65 -11.77 5.87 -5.83
N ARG A 66 -11.76 6.48 -4.64
CA ARG A 66 -11.22 5.86 -3.43
C ARG A 66 -11.91 4.54 -3.13
N SER A 67 -13.24 4.50 -3.22
CA SER A 67 -14.04 3.30 -2.95
C SER A 67 -13.74 2.19 -3.96
N ALA A 68 -13.60 2.54 -5.24
CA ALA A 68 -13.19 1.60 -6.28
C ALA A 68 -11.79 1.02 -6.01
N TYR A 69 -10.83 1.88 -5.65
CA TYR A 69 -9.47 1.45 -5.30
C TYR A 69 -9.43 0.49 -4.11
N MET A 70 -10.15 0.81 -3.02
CA MET A 70 -10.24 -0.07 -1.85
C MET A 70 -10.89 -1.41 -2.17
N SER A 71 -11.93 -1.39 -3.01
CA SER A 71 -12.60 -2.60 -3.48
C SER A 71 -11.66 -3.49 -4.29
N GLN A 72 -10.83 -2.89 -5.14
CA GLN A 72 -9.81 -3.63 -5.90
C GLN A 72 -8.76 -4.26 -4.98
N LEU A 73 -8.29 -3.54 -3.95
CA LEU A 73 -7.39 -4.09 -2.95
C LEU A 73 -8.01 -5.27 -2.20
N ALA A 74 -9.28 -5.14 -1.78
CA ALA A 74 -10.01 -6.20 -1.10
C ALA A 74 -10.14 -7.45 -1.99
N LYS A 75 -10.49 -7.29 -3.27
CA LYS A 75 -10.56 -8.36 -4.27
C LYS A 75 -9.22 -9.08 -4.41
N ASN A 76 -8.12 -8.33 -4.57
CA ASN A 76 -6.78 -8.90 -4.69
C ASN A 76 -6.36 -9.65 -3.42
N SER A 77 -6.68 -9.10 -2.26
CA SER A 77 -6.40 -9.69 -0.95
C SER A 77 -7.15 -11.01 -0.76
N ALA A 78 -8.43 -11.06 -1.13
CA ALA A 78 -9.24 -12.27 -1.09
C ALA A 78 -8.70 -13.36 -2.02
N ALA A 79 -8.33 -13.00 -3.25
CA ALA A 79 -7.72 -13.92 -4.22
C ALA A 79 -6.41 -14.52 -3.68
N SER A 80 -5.53 -13.69 -3.13
CA SER A 80 -4.26 -14.14 -2.52
C SER A 80 -4.49 -15.12 -1.36
N ARG A 81 -5.44 -14.81 -0.47
CA ARG A 81 -5.81 -15.72 0.63
C ARG A 81 -6.34 -17.06 0.12
N LYS A 82 -7.18 -17.04 -0.94
CA LYS A 82 -7.70 -18.27 -1.57
C LYS A 82 -6.57 -19.12 -2.16
N ALA A 83 -5.62 -18.50 -2.86
CA ALA A 83 -4.47 -19.18 -3.44
C ALA A 83 -3.60 -19.87 -2.36
N LYS A 84 -3.32 -19.18 -1.25
CA LYS A 84 -2.57 -19.77 -0.13
C LYS A 84 -3.29 -20.96 0.50
N LYS A 85 -4.61 -20.89 0.69
CA LYS A 85 -5.39 -22.05 1.16
C LYS A 85 -5.33 -23.23 0.18
N ALA A 86 -5.43 -22.93 -1.12
CA ALA A 86 -5.34 -23.95 -2.15
C ALA A 86 -3.97 -24.63 -2.19
N ASP A 87 -2.87 -23.91 -1.96
CA ASP A 87 -1.50 -24.45 -1.90
C ASP A 87 -1.22 -25.33 -0.67
N ILE A 88 -1.85 -25.00 0.47
CA ILE A 88 -1.76 -25.82 1.69
C ILE A 88 -2.52 -27.16 1.53
N THR A 89 -3.61 -27.17 0.74
CA THR A 89 -4.53 -28.32 0.63
C THR A 89 -3.95 -29.58 -0.05
N PRO A 90 -3.11 -29.53 -1.11
CA PRO A 90 -2.52 -30.74 -1.71
C PRO A 90 -1.38 -31.33 -0.87
N ARG A 91 -0.68 -30.52 -0.06
CA ARG A 91 0.44 -30.99 0.76
C ARG A 91 0.00 -31.90 1.90
N ALA A 92 -1.21 -31.69 2.44
CA ALA A 92 -1.80 -32.52 3.50
C ALA A 92 -2.35 -33.88 3.01
N ARG A 93 -2.76 -34.00 1.73
CA ARG A 93 -3.28 -35.27 1.19
C ARG A 93 -2.18 -36.27 0.80
N ARG A 94 -0.95 -35.82 0.58
CA ARG A 94 0.17 -36.70 0.16
C ARG A 94 0.77 -37.50 1.32
N ILE A 95 0.56 -37.09 2.57
CA ILE A 95 1.15 -37.73 3.76
C ILE A 95 0.29 -38.90 4.28
N ARG A 96 -0.98 -39.01 3.87
CA ARG A 96 -1.91 -40.04 4.39
C ARG A 96 -2.15 -41.24 3.46
N ARG A 97 -1.36 -41.42 2.40
CA ARG A 97 -1.55 -42.48 1.39
C ARG A 97 -0.39 -43.47 1.26
N SER A 98 0.54 -43.47 2.22
CA SER A 98 1.67 -44.39 2.29
C SER A 98 1.74 -45.00 3.69
N ALA A 99 0.72 -45.80 4.02
CA ALA A 99 0.66 -46.73 5.13
C ALA A 99 -0.13 -47.96 4.68
#